data_AF-A0A4Z0PI72-F1
#
_entry.id   AF-A0A4Z0PI72-F1
#
_cell.length_a   1.000
_cell.length_b   1.000
_cell.length_c   1.000
_cell.angle_alpha   90.00
_cell.angle_beta   90.00
_cell.angle_gamma   90.00
#
_symmetry.space_group_name_H-M   'P 1'
#
loop_
_entity.id
_entity.type
_entity.pdbx_description
1 polymer ?
#
loop_
_entity_poly.entity_id
_entity_poly.type
_entity_poly.pdbx_seq_one_letter_code
_entity_poly.pdbx_strand_id
1 'polypeptide(L)'
;MHTLRLFLLCALLLPAGTGRAQNSAYRIVGRINGLADGTRMYLIDGSRRKFIDSATVRAGQFTLTGQLPEPVFVYLHAGRGQASRKMTDILLDNQHLTVEGSQPEYDSVRVRGSLIDQQWKAWLQEDRQLGHRCHQIDRLRQALLAKNDRAAADAQTAALRAQQQQRVRLLKAYVSRYHDSATGAALPTFCTLSDYLTRRDYLEMYALLTPVWQQSTLGQEILRQATQKGN
;
A
#
# COMPACT_ATOMS: atom_id res chain seq x y z
N MET A 1 -6.64 57.37 50.66
CA MET A 1 -7.20 57.50 49.29
C MET A 1 -6.07 57.22 48.30
N HIS A 2 -6.35 56.40 47.29
CA HIS A 2 -5.54 56.11 46.08
C HIS A 2 -4.27 55.24 46.27
N THR A 3 -4.36 53.91 46.13
CA THR A 3 -4.35 53.04 44.90
C THR A 3 -2.93 52.62 44.48
N LEU A 4 -2.56 51.34 44.61
CA LEU A 4 -2.66 50.26 43.59
C LEU A 4 -1.47 50.32 42.60
N ARG A 5 -0.60 49.32 42.43
CA ARG A 5 -0.85 48.03 41.76
C ARG A 5 0.45 47.20 41.82
N LEU A 6 0.41 45.99 42.42
CA LEU A 6 1.47 44.98 42.33
C LEU A 6 1.10 44.01 41.19
N PHE A 7 1.92 43.95 40.15
CA PHE A 7 1.75 43.00 39.05
C PHE A 7 2.25 41.62 39.50
N LEU A 8 1.33 40.65 39.68
CA LEU A 8 1.66 39.24 39.81
C LEU A 8 1.34 38.56 38.47
N LEU A 9 2.37 38.21 37.71
CA LEU A 9 2.28 37.45 36.47
C LEU A 9 2.41 35.96 36.82
N CYS A 10 1.30 35.30 37.14
CA CYS A 10 1.25 33.83 37.23
C CYS A 10 1.18 33.25 35.81
N ALA A 11 2.31 32.73 35.32
CA ALA A 11 2.37 31.98 34.07
C ALA A 11 1.56 30.68 34.20
N LEU A 12 0.42 30.62 33.51
CA LEU A 12 -0.35 29.40 33.28
C LEU A 12 0.46 28.48 32.34
N LEU A 13 1.15 27.50 32.90
CA LEU A 13 1.65 26.34 32.15
C LEU A 13 0.45 25.45 31.84
N LEU A 14 -0.18 25.65 30.68
CA LEU A 14 -1.12 24.70 30.11
C LEU A 14 -0.34 23.43 29.72
N PRO A 15 -0.64 22.25 30.29
CA PRO A 15 -0.08 21.01 29.79
C PRO A 15 -0.61 20.81 28.36
N ALA A 16 0.30 20.82 27.39
CA ALA A 16 0.02 20.42 26.03
C ALA A 16 -0.58 19.01 26.09
N GLY A 17 -1.83 18.89 25.63
CA GLY A 17 -2.56 17.63 25.62
C GLY A 17 -1.73 16.56 24.93
N THR A 18 -1.35 15.53 25.68
CA THR A 18 -0.93 14.27 25.12
C THR A 18 -2.07 13.76 24.25
N GLY A 19 -1.86 13.80 22.93
CA GLY A 19 -2.75 13.15 21.98
C GLY A 19 -2.93 11.70 22.42
N ARG A 20 -4.15 11.37 22.83
CA ARG A 20 -4.52 10.04 23.30
C ARG A 20 -4.08 9.04 22.23
N ALA A 21 -3.23 8.09 22.60
CA ALA A 21 -3.09 6.86 21.85
C ALA A 21 -4.50 6.26 21.75
N GLN A 22 -5.14 6.41 20.60
CA GLN A 22 -6.34 5.65 20.31
C GLN A 22 -5.89 4.20 20.30
N ASN A 23 -6.30 3.46 21.34
CA ASN A 23 -6.43 2.00 21.35
C ASN A 23 -7.38 1.58 20.22
N SER A 24 -6.97 1.85 18.99
CA SER A 24 -7.70 1.56 17.78
C SER A 24 -7.30 0.16 17.39
N ALA A 25 -8.30 -0.70 17.26
CA ALA A 25 -8.19 -2.02 16.69
C ALA A 25 -8.77 -1.96 15.27
N TYR A 26 -8.18 -2.67 14.33
CA TYR A 26 -8.84 -2.88 13.06
C TYR A 26 -10.10 -3.73 13.27
N ARG A 27 -11.12 -3.47 12.45
CA ARG A 27 -12.26 -4.36 12.28
C ARG A 27 -12.60 -4.42 10.82
N ILE A 28 -12.53 -5.62 10.25
CA ILE A 28 -12.91 -5.87 8.85
C ILE A 28 -14.24 -6.58 8.87
N VAL A 29 -15.29 -5.92 8.40
CA VAL A 29 -16.61 -6.52 8.19
C VAL A 29 -16.74 -6.87 6.72
N GLY A 30 -16.82 -8.17 6.44
CA GLY A 30 -16.87 -8.66 5.07
C GLY A 30 -18.22 -9.26 4.71
N ARG A 31 -18.67 -8.99 3.49
CA ARG A 31 -19.84 -9.60 2.85
C ARG A 31 -19.47 -9.98 1.41
N ILE A 32 -19.26 -11.27 1.17
CA ILE A 32 -18.94 -11.79 -0.16
C ILE A 32 -20.04 -12.75 -0.58
N ASN A 33 -20.80 -12.37 -1.60
CA ASN A 33 -21.87 -13.22 -2.12
C ASN A 33 -21.27 -14.49 -2.75
N GLY A 34 -21.92 -15.64 -2.53
CA GLY A 34 -21.48 -16.93 -3.06
C GLY A 34 -20.43 -17.67 -2.21
N LEU A 35 -19.98 -17.10 -1.09
CA LEU A 35 -19.23 -17.87 -0.09
C LEU A 35 -20.17 -18.81 0.68
N ALA A 36 -19.81 -20.09 0.74
CA ALA A 36 -20.52 -21.06 1.54
C ALA A 36 -20.32 -20.80 3.03
N ASP A 37 -21.37 -21.01 3.82
CA ASP A 37 -21.26 -20.99 5.28
C ASP A 37 -20.24 -22.04 5.75
N GLY A 38 -19.48 -21.68 6.79
CA GLY A 38 -18.35 -22.47 7.26
C GLY A 38 -17.04 -22.24 6.49
N THR A 39 -17.05 -21.50 5.38
CA THR A 39 -15.79 -21.08 4.72
C THR A 39 -14.93 -20.29 5.69
N ARG A 40 -13.64 -20.63 5.78
CA ARG A 40 -12.69 -19.84 6.58
C ARG A 40 -12.06 -18.74 5.75
N MET A 41 -12.14 -17.52 6.25
CA MET A 41 -11.39 -16.37 5.79
C MET A 41 -10.07 -16.28 6.54
N TYR A 42 -9.02 -15.90 5.85
CA TYR A 42 -7.67 -15.77 6.37
C TYR A 42 -7.10 -14.41 6.00
N LEU A 43 -6.55 -13.72 7.01
CA LEU A 43 -5.77 -12.52 6.82
C LEU A 43 -4.30 -12.91 6.89
N ILE A 44 -3.53 -12.60 5.86
CA ILE A 44 -2.15 -13.04 5.69
C ILE A 44 -1.25 -11.81 5.55
N ASP A 45 -0.23 -11.68 6.40
CA ASP A 45 0.82 -10.68 6.25
C ASP A 45 1.61 -10.94 4.96
N GLY A 46 1.58 -9.98 4.03
CA GLY A 46 2.19 -10.13 2.72
C GLY A 46 3.71 -10.15 2.74
N SER A 47 4.33 -9.51 3.74
CA SER A 47 5.78 -9.48 3.92
C SER A 47 6.32 -10.75 4.57
N ARG A 48 5.62 -11.24 5.61
CA ARG A 48 6.07 -12.41 6.40
C ARG A 48 5.51 -13.73 5.88
N ARG A 49 4.50 -13.69 5.01
CA ARG A 49 3.71 -14.86 4.56
C ARG A 49 3.16 -15.67 5.72
N LYS A 50 2.71 -14.98 6.78
CA LYS A 50 2.14 -15.59 7.99
C LYS A 50 0.67 -15.21 8.14
N PHE A 51 -0.14 -16.15 8.64
CA PHE A 51 -1.51 -15.84 9.05
C PHE A 51 -1.47 -14.89 10.24
N ILE A 52 -2.26 -13.82 10.18
CA ILE A 52 -2.42 -12.85 11.26
C ILE A 52 -3.79 -12.91 11.92
N ASP A 53 -4.82 -13.35 11.19
CA ASP A 53 -6.17 -13.56 11.74
C ASP A 53 -6.97 -14.53 10.84
N SER A 54 -8.08 -15.06 11.36
CA SER A 54 -9.05 -15.83 10.58
C SER A 54 -10.47 -15.71 11.13
N ALA A 55 -11.46 -15.80 10.25
CA ALA A 55 -12.86 -15.76 10.61
C ALA A 55 -13.65 -16.81 9.84
N THR A 56 -14.74 -17.31 10.41
CA THR A 56 -15.65 -18.23 9.73
C THR A 56 -16.82 -17.46 9.13
N VAL A 57 -17.12 -17.72 7.86
CA VAL A 57 -18.28 -17.16 7.16
C VAL A 57 -19.56 -17.74 7.75
N ARG A 58 -20.52 -16.86 8.05
CA ARG A 58 -21.88 -17.18 8.46
C ARG A 58 -22.86 -16.26 7.75
N ALA A 59 -23.89 -16.80 7.12
CA ALA A 59 -24.83 -16.07 6.28
C ALA A 59 -24.13 -15.13 5.27
N GLY A 60 -23.05 -15.62 4.63
CA GLY A 60 -22.26 -14.84 3.66
C GLY A 60 -21.44 -13.68 4.25
N GLN A 61 -21.35 -13.58 5.59
CA GLN A 61 -20.63 -12.52 6.29
C GLN A 61 -19.49 -13.07 7.15
N PHE A 62 -18.46 -12.25 7.37
CA PHE A 62 -17.38 -12.53 8.32
C PHE A 62 -16.94 -11.26 9.02
N THR A 63 -16.27 -11.40 10.16
CA THR A 63 -15.65 -10.28 10.87
C THR A 63 -14.28 -10.70 11.39
N LEU A 64 -13.27 -9.89 11.08
CA LEU A 64 -11.90 -10.01 11.60
C LEU A 64 -11.61 -8.81 12.49
N THR A 65 -10.90 -9.00 13.59
CA THR A 65 -10.57 -7.93 14.54
C THR A 65 -9.21 -8.16 15.17
N GLY A 66 -8.44 -7.09 15.33
CA GLY A 66 -7.15 -7.16 16.01
C GLY A 66 -6.51 -5.80 16.10
N GLN A 67 -5.26 -5.76 16.54
CA GLN A 67 -4.51 -4.51 16.68
C GLN A 67 -3.18 -4.64 15.96
N LEU A 68 -2.81 -3.58 15.25
CA LEU A 68 -1.55 -3.46 14.54
C LEU A 68 -0.69 -2.38 15.21
N PRO A 69 0.62 -2.64 15.43
CA PRO A 69 1.54 -1.58 15.87
C PRO A 69 1.79 -0.55 14.77
N GLU A 70 1.76 -0.98 13.51
CA GLU A 70 1.93 -0.16 12.31
C GLU A 70 1.08 -0.72 11.16
N PRO A 71 0.74 0.11 10.14
CA PRO A 71 0.06 -0.39 8.96
C PRO A 71 0.84 -1.49 8.24
N VAL A 72 0.12 -2.51 7.76
CA VAL A 72 0.71 -3.69 7.12
C VAL A 72 -0.01 -4.05 5.84
N PHE A 73 0.75 -4.49 4.84
CA PHE A 73 0.17 -5.01 3.61
C PHE A 73 -0.28 -6.46 3.81
N VAL A 74 -1.55 -6.74 3.56
CA VAL A 74 -2.17 -8.04 3.83
C VAL A 74 -2.96 -8.57 2.65
N TYR A 75 -3.02 -9.89 2.58
CA TYR A 75 -3.88 -10.63 1.67
C TYR A 75 -5.09 -11.16 2.43
N LEU A 76 -6.28 -10.90 1.91
CA LEU A 76 -7.50 -11.58 2.36
C LEU A 76 -7.76 -12.79 1.48
N HIS A 77 -7.81 -13.98 2.07
CA HIS A 77 -8.03 -15.24 1.36
C HIS A 77 -9.27 -15.96 1.89
N ALA A 78 -10.02 -16.64 1.01
CA ALA A 78 -11.01 -17.63 1.37
C ALA A 78 -10.41 -19.04 1.20
N GLY A 79 -10.58 -19.91 2.20
CA GLY A 79 -10.04 -21.28 2.19
C GLY A 79 -8.51 -21.36 2.40
N ARG A 80 -8.01 -22.59 2.54
CA ARG A 80 -6.59 -22.91 2.78
C ARG A 80 -6.08 -23.94 1.77
N GLY A 81 -4.76 -23.97 1.57
CA GLY A 81 -4.12 -24.95 0.68
C GLY A 81 -4.56 -24.78 -0.78
N GLN A 82 -4.86 -25.87 -1.47
CA GLN A 82 -5.29 -25.85 -2.88
C GLN A 82 -6.64 -25.13 -3.10
N ALA A 83 -7.49 -25.09 -2.08
CA ALA A 83 -8.75 -24.37 -2.09
C ALA A 83 -8.60 -22.88 -1.72
N SER A 84 -7.38 -22.43 -1.40
CA SER A 84 -7.15 -21.02 -1.08
C SER A 84 -7.38 -20.16 -2.34
N ARG A 85 -8.17 -19.11 -2.15
CA ARG A 85 -8.48 -18.11 -3.17
C ARG A 85 -8.19 -16.74 -2.59
N LYS A 86 -7.36 -15.96 -3.26
CA LYS A 86 -7.09 -14.57 -2.89
C LYS A 86 -8.31 -13.72 -3.28
N MET A 87 -8.85 -12.98 -2.32
CA MET A 87 -10.01 -12.11 -2.54
C MET A 87 -9.57 -10.70 -2.89
N THR A 88 -8.72 -10.10 -2.06
CA THR A 88 -8.25 -8.73 -2.24
C THR A 88 -6.98 -8.47 -1.46
N ASP A 89 -6.30 -7.40 -1.85
CA ASP A 89 -5.16 -6.80 -1.17
C ASP A 89 -5.64 -5.63 -0.33
N ILE A 90 -5.05 -5.47 0.85
CA ILE A 90 -5.38 -4.37 1.76
C ILE A 90 -4.08 -3.79 2.32
N LEU A 91 -3.90 -2.48 2.22
CA LEU A 91 -2.97 -1.78 3.10
C LEU A 91 -3.72 -1.48 4.41
N LEU A 92 -3.56 -2.37 5.39
CA LEU A 92 -4.39 -2.41 6.59
C LEU A 92 -3.84 -1.51 7.69
N ASP A 93 -4.69 -0.63 8.22
CA ASP A 93 -4.51 0.14 9.45
C ASP A 93 -5.56 -0.24 10.50
N ASN A 94 -5.45 0.35 11.71
CA ASN A 94 -6.40 0.14 12.82
C ASN A 94 -7.73 0.90 12.63
N GLN A 95 -8.30 0.86 11.43
CA GLN A 95 -9.58 1.47 11.11
C GLN A 95 -10.70 0.43 11.01
N HIS A 96 -11.93 0.90 10.88
CA HIS A 96 -13.05 0.06 10.43
C HIS A 96 -13.04 -0.05 8.90
N LEU A 97 -13.01 -1.29 8.39
CA LEU A 97 -13.05 -1.58 6.96
C LEU A 97 -14.27 -2.41 6.61
N THR A 98 -14.84 -2.16 5.44
CA THR A 98 -15.85 -3.01 4.82
C THR A 98 -15.27 -3.68 3.57
N VAL A 99 -15.54 -4.97 3.39
CA VAL A 99 -15.14 -5.73 2.20
C VAL A 99 -16.37 -6.33 1.55
N GLU A 100 -16.68 -5.90 0.33
CA GLU A 100 -17.92 -6.29 -0.37
C GLU A 100 -17.62 -6.79 -1.78
N GLY A 101 -18.33 -7.82 -2.25
CA GLY A 101 -18.16 -8.36 -3.59
C GLY A 101 -18.89 -9.68 -3.79
N SER A 102 -18.54 -10.40 -4.86
CA SER A 102 -19.10 -11.71 -5.19
C SER A 102 -18.02 -12.69 -5.67
N GLN A 103 -18.19 -13.97 -5.38
CA GLN A 103 -17.44 -15.06 -6.02
C GLN A 103 -18.25 -15.61 -7.21
N PRO A 104 -17.63 -16.03 -8.33
CA PRO A 104 -16.19 -16.07 -8.64
C PRO A 104 -15.60 -14.76 -9.19
N GLU A 105 -16.38 -13.68 -9.25
CA GLU A 105 -15.93 -12.38 -9.77
C GLU A 105 -15.01 -11.65 -8.78
N TYR A 106 -13.78 -12.14 -8.59
CA TYR A 106 -12.83 -11.56 -7.62
C TYR A 106 -12.55 -10.07 -7.86
N ASP A 107 -12.54 -9.64 -9.12
CA ASP A 107 -12.37 -8.24 -9.50
C ASP A 107 -13.54 -7.34 -9.05
N SER A 108 -14.64 -7.92 -8.56
CA SER A 108 -15.75 -7.20 -7.92
C SER A 108 -15.49 -6.84 -6.46
N VAL A 109 -14.49 -7.46 -5.80
CA VAL A 109 -14.24 -7.23 -4.37
C VAL A 109 -13.71 -5.80 -4.16
N ARG A 110 -14.42 -5.04 -3.34
CA ARG A 110 -14.11 -3.65 -2.98
C ARG A 110 -13.86 -3.54 -1.49
N VAL A 111 -12.87 -2.74 -1.14
CA VAL A 111 -12.51 -2.42 0.24
C VAL A 111 -12.77 -0.94 0.45
N ARG A 112 -13.39 -0.57 1.57
CA ARG A 112 -13.68 0.82 1.96
C ARG A 112 -13.35 1.01 3.43
N GLY A 113 -13.21 2.27 3.85
CA GLY A 113 -13.00 2.65 5.26
C GLY A 113 -11.55 2.92 5.66
N SER A 114 -10.58 2.58 4.80
CA SER A 114 -9.17 2.91 5.02
C SER A 114 -8.67 3.90 3.95
N LEU A 115 -8.24 5.07 4.40
CA LEU A 115 -7.71 6.12 3.52
C LEU A 115 -6.39 5.68 2.89
N ILE A 116 -5.52 5.03 3.65
CA ILE A 116 -4.22 4.58 3.13
C ILE A 116 -4.37 3.51 2.06
N ASP A 117 -5.34 2.59 2.21
CA ASP A 117 -5.69 1.58 1.22
C ASP A 117 -6.26 2.21 -0.06
N GLN A 118 -7.14 3.21 0.08
CA GLN A 118 -7.69 3.95 -1.05
C GLN A 118 -6.58 4.66 -1.83
N GLN A 119 -5.68 5.36 -1.15
CA GLN A 119 -4.55 6.07 -1.78
C GLN A 119 -3.60 5.09 -2.50
N TRP A 120 -3.31 3.95 -1.87
CA TRP A 120 -2.50 2.89 -2.48
C TRP A 120 -3.18 2.31 -3.73
N LYS A 121 -4.48 2.03 -3.68
CA LYS A 121 -5.25 1.51 -4.83
C LYS A 121 -5.35 2.51 -5.97
N ALA A 122 -5.44 3.80 -5.68
CA ALA A 122 -5.40 4.85 -6.70
C ALA A 122 -4.08 4.82 -7.48
N TRP A 123 -2.94 4.75 -6.78
CA TRP A 123 -1.63 4.57 -7.42
C TRP A 123 -1.59 3.31 -8.28
N LEU A 124 -2.03 2.17 -7.71
CA LEU A 124 -1.99 0.88 -8.40
C LEU A 124 -2.81 0.90 -9.70
N GLN A 125 -3.96 1.58 -9.70
CA GLN A 125 -4.79 1.74 -10.89
C GLN A 125 -4.08 2.56 -11.98
N GLU A 126 -3.46 3.70 -11.63
CA GLU A 126 -2.71 4.52 -12.57
C GLU A 126 -1.46 3.80 -13.11
N ASP A 127 -0.73 3.10 -12.23
CA ASP A 127 0.45 2.33 -12.61
C ASP A 127 0.09 1.17 -13.57
N ARG A 128 -1.05 0.49 -13.35
CA ARG A 128 -1.54 -0.56 -14.27
C ARG A 128 -1.79 -0.02 -15.68
N GLN A 129 -2.37 1.17 -15.81
CA GLN A 129 -2.59 1.79 -17.13
C GLN A 129 -1.27 2.07 -17.85
N LEU A 130 -0.24 2.51 -17.13
CA LEU A 130 1.10 2.68 -17.69
C LEU A 130 1.75 1.32 -18.03
N GLY A 131 1.59 0.32 -17.17
CA GLY A 131 2.08 -1.04 -17.37
C GLY A 131 1.48 -1.73 -18.60
N HIS A 132 0.18 -1.54 -18.87
CA HIS A 132 -0.46 -2.03 -20.09
C HIS A 132 0.18 -1.46 -21.35
N ARG A 133 0.55 -0.18 -21.34
CA ARG A 133 1.29 0.45 -22.43
C ARG A 133 2.69 -0.14 -22.59
N CYS A 134 3.43 -0.38 -21.49
CA CYS A 134 4.71 -1.09 -21.55
C CYS A 134 4.57 -2.45 -22.24
N HIS A 135 3.54 -3.23 -21.88
CA HIS A 135 3.27 -4.54 -22.48
C HIS A 135 2.93 -4.44 -23.97
N GLN A 136 2.17 -3.43 -24.39
CA GLN A 136 1.87 -3.20 -25.81
C GLN A 136 3.12 -2.87 -26.63
N ILE A 137 3.98 -1.98 -26.12
CA ILE A 137 5.25 -1.62 -26.76
C ILE A 137 6.17 -2.84 -26.85
N ASP A 138 6.26 -3.64 -25.78
CA ASP A 138 7.13 -4.81 -25.77
C ASP A 138 6.66 -5.89 -26.76
N ARG A 139 5.34 -6.12 -26.88
CA ARG A 139 4.80 -7.03 -27.92
C ARG A 139 5.16 -6.56 -29.33
N LEU A 140 5.06 -5.27 -29.62
CA LEU A 140 5.45 -4.72 -30.92
C LEU A 140 6.95 -4.90 -31.17
N ARG A 141 7.79 -4.60 -30.16
CA ARG A 141 9.24 -4.81 -30.22
C ARG A 141 9.59 -6.26 -30.53
N GLN A 142 8.97 -7.22 -29.85
CA GLN A 142 9.18 -8.64 -30.10
C GLN A 142 8.77 -9.05 -31.53
N ALA A 143 7.65 -8.53 -32.04
CA ALA A 143 7.22 -8.78 -33.42
C ALA A 143 8.19 -8.20 -34.47
N LEU A 144 8.79 -7.04 -34.21
CA LEU A 144 9.80 -6.43 -35.09
C LEU A 144 11.11 -7.24 -35.09
N LEU A 145 11.55 -7.70 -33.93
CA LEU A 145 12.72 -8.58 -33.81
C LEU A 145 12.53 -9.90 -34.57
N ALA A 146 11.33 -10.50 -34.49
CA ALA A 146 11.01 -11.72 -35.25
C ALA A 146 11.06 -11.50 -36.78
N LYS A 147 10.88 -10.26 -37.24
CA LYS A 147 11.02 -9.85 -38.66
C LYS A 147 12.43 -9.38 -39.02
N ASN A 148 13.41 -9.49 -38.11
CA ASN A 148 14.75 -8.93 -38.24
C ASN A 148 14.81 -7.40 -38.45
N ASP A 149 13.74 -6.68 -38.15
CA ASP A 149 13.72 -5.21 -38.19
C ASP A 149 14.30 -4.63 -36.90
N ARG A 150 15.64 -4.67 -36.80
CA ARG A 150 16.36 -4.22 -35.60
C ARG A 150 16.25 -2.72 -35.38
N ALA A 151 16.27 -1.91 -36.43
CA ALA A 151 16.18 -0.46 -36.32
C ALA A 151 14.84 -0.02 -35.70
N ALA A 152 13.72 -0.59 -36.15
CA ALA A 152 12.42 -0.31 -35.55
C ALA A 152 12.31 -0.88 -34.13
N ALA A 153 12.87 -2.06 -33.86
CA ALA A 153 12.89 -2.64 -32.52
C ALA A 153 13.69 -1.80 -31.52
N ASP A 154 14.79 -1.18 -31.94
CA ASP A 154 15.59 -0.27 -31.11
C ASP A 154 14.81 1.00 -30.76
N ALA A 155 14.04 1.55 -31.70
CA ALA A 155 13.12 2.66 -31.43
C ALA A 155 12.08 2.28 -30.36
N GLN A 156 11.52 1.06 -30.42
CA GLN A 156 10.59 0.56 -29.39
C GLN A 156 11.28 0.33 -28.04
N THR A 157 12.56 -0.03 -28.03
CA THR A 157 13.34 -0.15 -26.80
C THR A 157 13.47 1.21 -26.09
N ALA A 158 13.73 2.28 -26.85
CA ALA A 158 13.74 3.65 -26.31
C ALA A 158 12.36 4.06 -25.77
N ALA A 159 11.28 3.77 -26.51
CA ALA A 159 9.91 4.04 -26.07
C ALA A 159 9.55 3.29 -24.76
N LEU A 160 9.93 2.01 -24.67
CA LEU A 160 9.72 1.21 -23.47
C LEU A 160 10.46 1.81 -22.27
N ARG A 161 11.73 2.21 -22.43
CA ARG A 161 12.52 2.87 -21.37
C ARG A 161 11.85 4.16 -20.90
N ALA A 162 11.40 5.01 -21.81
CA ALA A 162 10.70 6.25 -21.48
C ALA A 162 9.41 5.99 -20.69
N GLN A 163 8.66 4.95 -21.07
CA GLN A 163 7.44 4.54 -20.39
C GLN A 163 7.69 3.98 -18.99
N GLN A 164 8.76 3.19 -18.80
CA GLN A 164 9.15 2.72 -17.45
C GLN A 164 9.57 3.88 -16.55
N GLN A 165 10.30 4.86 -17.08
CA GLN A 165 10.63 6.08 -16.33
C GLN A 165 9.38 6.86 -15.93
N GLN A 166 8.32 6.86 -16.74
CA GLN A 166 7.06 7.48 -16.36
C GLN A 166 6.40 6.78 -15.17
N ARG A 167 6.47 5.45 -15.09
CA ARG A 167 6.00 4.68 -13.92
C ARG A 167 6.80 5.00 -12.66
N VAL A 168 8.13 5.10 -12.78
CA VAL A 168 8.99 5.52 -11.65
C VAL A 168 8.67 6.95 -11.21
N ARG A 169 8.46 7.88 -12.14
CA ARG A 169 8.02 9.26 -11.80
C ARG A 169 6.67 9.28 -11.10
N LEU A 170 5.72 8.47 -11.56
CA LEU A 170 4.41 8.33 -10.91
C LEU A 170 4.55 7.84 -9.46
N LEU A 171 5.35 6.79 -9.25
CA LEU A 171 5.64 6.27 -7.91
C LEU A 171 6.21 7.37 -7.00
N LYS A 172 7.26 8.08 -7.44
CA LYS A 172 7.87 9.18 -6.67
C LYS A 172 6.89 10.30 -6.37
N ALA A 173 6.04 10.67 -7.32
CA ALA A 173 5.02 11.69 -7.13
C ALA A 173 4.00 11.29 -6.05
N TYR A 174 3.60 10.02 -6.02
CA TYR A 174 2.72 9.50 -4.97
C TYR A 174 3.41 9.43 -3.59
N VAL A 175 4.69 9.04 -3.53
CA VAL A 175 5.48 9.07 -2.29
C VAL A 175 5.57 10.50 -1.75
N SER A 176 5.88 11.48 -2.61
CA SER A 176 5.93 12.89 -2.22
C SER A 176 4.56 13.41 -1.76
N ARG A 177 3.49 13.07 -2.49
CA ARG A 177 2.12 13.49 -2.14
C ARG A 177 1.67 12.96 -0.78
N TYR A 178 2.05 11.73 -0.44
CA TYR A 178 1.64 11.04 0.78
C TYR A 178 2.82 10.82 1.74
N HIS A 179 3.78 11.75 1.75
CA HIS A 179 5.04 11.63 2.49
C HIS A 179 4.89 11.57 4.01
N ASP A 180 3.74 12.02 4.51
CA ASP A 180 3.34 12.03 5.92
C ASP A 180 2.35 10.91 6.27
N SER A 181 2.13 9.94 5.38
CA SER A 181 1.23 8.80 5.59
C SER A 181 1.91 7.45 5.34
N ALA A 182 1.27 6.39 5.85
CA ALA A 182 1.73 5.02 5.62
C ALA A 182 1.77 4.68 4.12
N THR A 183 0.92 5.30 3.30
CA THR A 183 0.91 5.07 1.85
C THR A 183 2.24 5.49 1.22
N GLY A 184 2.76 6.67 1.56
CA GLY A 184 4.06 7.11 1.03
C GLY A 184 5.20 6.18 1.44
N ALA A 185 5.17 5.68 2.68
CA ALA A 185 6.18 4.74 3.20
C ALA A 185 6.05 3.32 2.63
N ALA A 186 4.83 2.89 2.31
CA ALA A 186 4.52 1.54 1.82
C ALA A 186 4.80 1.37 0.32
N LEU A 187 4.55 2.42 -0.47
CA LEU A 187 4.56 2.35 -1.93
C LEU A 187 5.89 1.86 -2.55
N PRO A 188 7.08 2.33 -2.10
CA PRO A 188 8.33 1.94 -2.74
C PRO A 188 8.61 0.43 -2.67
N THR A 189 8.09 -0.24 -1.64
CA THR A 189 8.44 -1.64 -1.33
C THR A 189 7.34 -2.62 -1.75
N PHE A 190 6.12 -2.13 -1.99
CA PHE A 190 4.99 -2.93 -2.51
C PHE A 190 4.70 -2.69 -4.00
N CYS A 191 5.55 -1.93 -4.70
CA CYS A 191 5.40 -1.70 -6.12
C CYS A 191 5.88 -2.89 -6.98
N THR A 192 5.45 -2.94 -8.24
CA THR A 192 5.94 -3.91 -9.24
C THR A 192 7.16 -3.38 -10.01
N LEU A 193 7.78 -2.30 -9.50
CA LEU A 193 8.82 -1.55 -10.21
C LEU A 193 10.23 -1.87 -9.72
N SER A 194 10.42 -2.82 -8.80
CA SER A 194 11.72 -3.06 -8.17
C SER A 194 12.85 -3.22 -9.18
N ASP A 195 12.65 -3.95 -10.29
CA ASP A 195 13.68 -4.16 -11.32
C ASP A 195 14.06 -2.89 -12.10
N TYR A 196 13.24 -1.85 -12.02
CA TYR A 196 13.45 -0.55 -12.66
C TYR A 196 13.90 0.54 -11.67
N LEU A 197 13.93 0.24 -10.37
CA LEU A 197 14.35 1.16 -9.31
C LEU A 197 15.83 0.95 -8.97
N THR A 198 16.57 2.05 -8.96
CA THR A 198 17.97 2.09 -8.53
C THR A 198 18.09 2.32 -7.04
N ARG A 199 19.29 2.11 -6.48
CA ARG A 199 19.64 2.52 -5.10
C ARG A 199 19.29 3.99 -4.85
N ARG A 200 19.60 4.87 -5.81
CA ARG A 200 19.30 6.30 -5.73
C ARG A 200 17.80 6.58 -5.63
N ASP A 201 16.98 5.86 -6.38
CA ASP A 201 15.53 6.06 -6.35
C ASP A 201 14.94 5.72 -4.98
N TYR A 202 15.39 4.64 -4.35
CA TYR A 202 14.97 4.29 -2.99
C TYR A 202 15.40 5.34 -1.96
N LEU A 203 16.65 5.80 -2.01
CA LEU A 203 17.14 6.83 -1.08
C LEU A 203 16.42 8.17 -1.25
N GLU A 204 16.13 8.56 -2.49
CA GLU A 204 15.33 9.75 -2.79
C GLU A 204 13.93 9.63 -2.20
N MET A 205 13.24 8.50 -2.41
CA MET A 205 11.91 8.27 -1.85
C MET A 205 11.91 8.24 -0.32
N TYR A 206 12.93 7.65 0.31
CA TYR A 206 13.08 7.66 1.77
C TYR A 206 13.26 9.09 2.32
N ALA A 207 14.07 9.91 1.65
CA ALA A 207 14.35 11.28 2.06
C ALA A 207 13.11 12.19 1.98
N LEU A 208 12.11 11.85 1.15
CA LEU A 208 10.84 12.59 1.08
C LEU A 208 9.97 12.39 2.32
N LEU A 209 10.07 11.26 3.01
CA LEU A 209 9.20 10.89 4.12
C LEU A 209 9.44 11.76 5.36
N THR A 210 8.40 11.95 6.18
CA THR A 210 8.56 12.58 7.49
C THR A 210 9.38 11.69 8.43
N PRO A 211 10.00 12.25 9.50
CA PRO A 211 10.81 11.47 10.44
C PRO A 211 10.09 10.27 11.04
N VAL A 212 8.78 10.40 11.31
CA VAL A 212 7.94 9.30 11.81
C VAL A 212 7.93 8.12 10.84
N TRP A 213 7.75 8.38 9.54
CA TRP A 213 7.72 7.32 8.51
C TRP A 213 9.10 6.87 8.06
N GLN A 214 10.14 7.69 8.24
CA GLN A 214 11.54 7.26 8.08
C GLN A 214 11.95 6.23 9.15
N GLN A 215 11.43 6.37 10.37
CA GLN A 215 11.73 5.48 11.51
C GLN A 215 10.81 4.26 11.59
N SER A 216 9.70 4.25 10.85
CA SER A 216 8.77 3.13 10.83
C SER A 216 9.35 1.87 10.17
N THR A 217 8.72 0.73 10.40
CA THR A 217 9.09 -0.54 9.73
C THR A 217 9.04 -0.40 8.21
N LEU A 218 8.06 0.34 7.68
CA LEU A 218 7.93 0.61 6.25
C LEU A 218 9.09 1.47 5.71
N GLY A 219 9.50 2.52 6.43
CA GLY A 219 10.65 3.34 6.05
C GLY A 219 11.97 2.57 6.07
N GLN A 220 12.19 1.74 7.08
CA GLN A 220 13.38 0.89 7.17
C GLN A 220 13.45 -0.14 6.04
N GLU A 221 12.31 -0.64 5.59
CA GLU A 221 12.21 -1.54 4.44
C GLU A 221 12.68 -0.85 3.13
N ILE A 222 12.44 0.45 2.95
CA ILE A 222 12.97 1.23 1.81
C ILE A 222 14.51 1.24 1.82
N LEU A 223 15.13 1.48 2.99
CA LEU A 223 16.59 1.46 3.13
C LEU A 223 17.18 0.06 2.88
N ARG A 224 16.46 -0.98 3.30
CA ARG A 224 16.83 -2.37 3.01
C ARG A 224 16.86 -2.63 1.51
N GLN A 225 15.83 -2.20 0.76
CA GLN A 225 15.81 -2.31 -0.70
C GLN A 225 16.95 -1.51 -1.35
N ALA A 226 17.25 -0.31 -0.87
CA ALA A 226 18.36 0.50 -1.37
C ALA A 226 19.71 -0.24 -1.23
N THR A 227 19.92 -0.93 -0.11
CA THR A 227 21.14 -1.71 0.14
C THR A 227 21.25 -2.91 -0.80
N GLN A 228 20.12 -3.55 -1.13
CA GLN A 228 20.09 -4.72 -2.01
C GLN A 228 20.38 -4.40 -3.49
N LYS A 229 20.22 -3.15 -3.92
CA LYS A 229 20.47 -2.74 -5.32
C LYS A 229 21.95 -2.59 -5.67
N GLY A 230 22.88 -2.70 -4.69
CA GLY A 230 24.31 -2.53 -4.91
C GLY A 230 24.71 -1.08 -5.21
N ASN A 231 26.02 -0.82 -5.25
CA ASN A 231 26.60 0.43 -5.74
C ASN A 231 26.63 0.47 -7.27
#